data_AF-A0A2N5JLQ5-F1
#
_entry.id   AF-A0A2N5JLQ5-F1
#
_cell.length_a   1.000
_cell.length_b   1.000
_cell.length_c   1.000
_cell.angle_alpha   90.00
_cell.angle_beta   90.00
_cell.angle_gamma   90.00
#
_symmetry.space_group_name_H-M   'P 1'
#
loop_
_entity.id
_entity.type
_entity.pdbx_description
1 polymer ?
#
loop_
_entity_poly.entity_id
_entity_poly.type
_entity_poly.pdbx_seq_one_letter_code
_entity_poly.pdbx_strand_id
1 'polypeptide(L)'
;IYEVENTGEYACSVTFVSSNPLLQIEQTGLVVQPMSVIEYPVVIVPPEHHPPGLHDLSLELWSGDLVLPVTLPVRVLARHWWQRWARWLLGE
;
A
#
# COMPACT_ATOMS: atom_id res chain seq x y z
N ILE A 1 -5.80 2.49 5.04
CA ILE A 1 -5.36 3.83 5.49
C ILE A 1 -4.34 3.57 6.59
N TYR A 2 -3.17 4.20 6.51
CA TYR A 2 -2.12 4.09 7.53
C TYR A 2 -2.15 5.31 8.41
N GLU A 3 -1.98 5.13 9.72
CA GLU A 3 -1.82 6.24 10.64
C GLU A 3 -0.33 6.43 10.94
N VAL A 4 0.12 7.68 10.80
CA VAL A 4 1.49 8.08 11.17
C VAL A 4 1.36 9.09 12.30
N GLU A 5 1.85 8.71 13.48
CA GLU A 5 1.92 9.57 14.64
C GLU A 5 3.32 10.16 14.78
N ASN A 6 3.40 11.48 14.89
CA ASN A 6 4.64 12.16 15.28
C ASN A 6 4.63 12.40 16.80
N THR A 7 5.38 11.57 17.52
CA THR A 7 5.56 11.68 18.98
C THR A 7 6.69 12.63 19.38
N GLY A 8 7.35 13.28 18.41
CA GLY A 8 8.43 14.22 18.63
C GLY A 8 7.96 15.65 18.89
N GLU A 9 8.90 16.49 19.31
CA GLU A 9 8.68 17.92 19.58
C GLU A 9 8.71 18.80 18.32
N TYR A 10 9.18 18.26 17.19
CA TYR A 10 9.39 18.98 15.94
C TYR A 10 8.60 18.36 14.80
N ALA A 11 8.17 19.18 13.85
CA ALA A 11 7.50 18.70 12.65
C ALA A 11 8.46 17.80 11.85
N CYS A 12 7.96 16.67 11.34
CA CYS A 12 8.74 15.76 10.52
C CYS A 12 8.12 15.63 9.13
N SER A 13 8.96 15.54 8.10
CA SER A 13 8.49 15.22 6.75
C SER A 13 8.56 13.72 6.56
N VAL A 14 7.43 13.13 6.17
CA VAL A 14 7.29 11.70 5.95
C VAL A 14 6.92 11.41 4.50
N THR A 15 7.55 10.39 3.93
CA THR A 15 7.26 9.91 2.58
C THR A 15 7.23 8.41 2.57
N PHE A 16 6.13 7.84 2.06
CA PHE A 16 6.08 6.43 1.77
C PHE A 16 6.66 6.14 0.38
N VAL A 17 7.52 5.12 0.29
CA VAL A 17 8.17 4.68 -0.94
C VAL A 17 7.94 3.17 -1.09
N SER A 18 7.60 2.73 -2.30
CA SER A 18 7.43 1.31 -2.61
C SER A 18 8.08 1.01 -3.95
N SER A 19 8.86 -0.08 -4.03
CA SER A 19 9.29 -0.67 -5.30
C SER A 19 8.28 -1.70 -5.83
N ASN A 20 7.25 -2.02 -5.03
CA ASN A 20 6.25 -3.00 -5.39
C ASN A 20 5.23 -2.40 -6.37
N PRO A 21 5.06 -2.98 -7.59
CA PRO A 21 4.19 -2.45 -8.62
C PRO A 21 2.69 -2.53 -8.26
N LEU A 22 2.33 -3.25 -7.20
CA LEU A 22 0.96 -3.38 -6.71
C LEU A 22 0.53 -2.19 -5.84
N LEU A 23 1.48 -1.37 -5.39
CA LEU A 23 1.23 -0.24 -4.52
C LEU A 23 1.28 1.05 -5.31
N GLN A 24 0.18 1.80 -5.26
CA GLN A 24 0.12 3.17 -5.72
C GLN A 24 0.01 4.10 -4.50
N ILE A 25 0.96 5.02 -4.41
CA ILE A 25 1.03 5.99 -3.32
C ILE A 25 0.55 7.33 -3.91
N GLU A 26 -0.64 7.76 -3.53
CA GLU A 26 -1.29 8.94 -4.13
C GLU A 26 -0.74 10.28 -3.63
N GLN A 27 -0.24 10.29 -2.40
CA GLN A 27 0.31 11.46 -1.75
C GLN A 27 1.76 11.16 -1.36
N THR A 28 2.69 12.10 -1.50
CA THR A 28 4.10 11.96 -1.10
C THR A 28 4.58 13.23 -0.44
N GLY A 29 5.50 13.13 0.54
CA GLY A 29 6.12 14.31 1.16
C GLY A 29 5.17 15.09 2.09
N LEU A 30 4.48 14.40 2.99
CA LEU A 30 3.61 15.03 3.99
C LEU A 30 4.43 15.56 5.17
N VAL A 31 3.97 16.65 5.78
CA VAL A 31 4.55 17.17 7.02
C VAL A 31 3.61 16.85 8.17
N VAL A 32 4.09 16.05 9.13
CA VAL A 32 3.35 15.67 10.34
C VAL A 32 3.76 16.61 11.47
N GLN A 33 2.80 17.35 12.00
CA GLN A 33 3.05 18.30 13.09
C GLN A 33 3.42 17.55 14.39
N PRO A 34 4.13 18.19 15.33
CA PRO A 34 4.42 17.60 16.64
C PRO A 34 3.14 17.12 17.33
N MET A 35 3.21 15.98 18.01
CA MET A 35 2.11 15.42 18.80
C MET A 35 0.81 15.25 18.02
N SER A 36 0.91 14.98 16.70
CA SER A 36 -0.24 14.83 15.82
C SER A 36 -0.22 13.51 15.06
N VAL A 37 -1.40 13.11 14.61
CA VAL A 37 -1.62 11.92 13.79
C VAL A 37 -2.11 12.36 12.42
N ILE A 38 -1.58 11.73 11.37
CA ILE A 38 -2.09 11.90 10.01
C ILE A 38 -2.46 10.55 9.41
N GLU A 39 -3.56 10.55 8.66
CA GLU A 39 -3.98 9.42 7.85
C GLU A 39 -3.34 9.49 6.46
N TYR A 40 -2.72 8.38 6.05
CA TYR A 40 -2.06 8.24 4.78
C TYR A 40 -2.81 7.21 3.91
N PRO A 41 -3.40 7.64 2.78
CA PRO A 41 -4.03 6.72 1.84
C PRO A 41 -2.95 5.96 1.06
N VAL A 42 -2.94 4.63 1.21
CA VAL A 42 -2.16 3.72 0.37
C VAL A 42 -3.14 2.91 -0.44
N VAL A 43 -3.04 2.99 -1.76
CA VAL A 43 -3.94 2.30 -2.69
C VAL A 43 -3.23 1.07 -3.23
N ILE A 44 -3.88 -0.07 -3.14
CA ILE A 44 -3.39 -1.33 -3.71
C ILE A 44 -4.11 -1.54 -5.04
N VAL A 45 -3.37 -1.52 -6.13
CA VAL A 45 -3.88 -1.70 -7.49
C VAL A 45 -3.21 -2.94 -8.09
N PRO A 46 -3.77 -4.15 -7.89
CA PRO A 46 -3.21 -5.35 -8.48
C PRO A 46 -3.45 -5.37 -10.01
N PRO A 47 -2.45 -5.70 -10.83
CA PRO A 47 -2.59 -5.92 -12.27
C PRO A 47 -3.63 -7.01 -12.57
N GLU A 48 -4.27 -6.93 -13.74
CA GLU A 48 -5.34 -7.86 -14.17
C GLU A 48 -4.94 -9.36 -14.16
N HIS A 49 -3.64 -9.64 -14.23
CA HIS A 49 -3.08 -10.99 -14.26
C HIS A 49 -2.35 -11.39 -12.97
N HIS A 50 -2.44 -10.58 -11.91
CA HIS A 50 -1.76 -10.89 -10.67
C HIS A 50 -2.39 -12.12 -9.97
N PRO A 51 -1.61 -13.15 -9.59
CA PRO A 51 -2.16 -14.38 -9.04
C PRO A 51 -2.91 -14.12 -7.72
N PRO A 52 -4.05 -14.80 -7.51
CA PRO A 52 -4.73 -14.75 -6.23
C PRO A 52 -3.88 -15.42 -5.16
N GLY A 53 -3.95 -14.91 -3.93
CA GLY A 53 -3.13 -15.42 -2.84
C GLY A 53 -2.89 -14.40 -1.74
N LEU A 54 -2.09 -14.84 -0.76
CA LEU A 54 -1.48 -13.95 0.22
C LEU A 54 -0.16 -13.45 -0.36
N HIS A 55 0.01 -12.13 -0.30
CA HIS A 55 1.19 -11.43 -0.78
C HIS A 55 1.65 -10.47 0.30
N ASP A 56 2.94 -10.44 0.55
CA ASP A 56 3.54 -9.44 1.44
C ASP A 56 4.08 -8.30 0.58
N LEU A 57 3.53 -7.10 0.77
CA LEU A 57 3.98 -5.91 0.08
C LEU A 57 4.94 -5.14 0.98
N SER A 58 6.15 -4.91 0.50
CA SER A 58 7.13 -4.08 1.19
C SER A 58 6.92 -2.61 0.86
N LEU A 59 6.85 -1.80 1.90
CA LEU A 59 6.70 -0.35 1.87
C LEU A 59 7.78 0.23 2.79
N GLU A 60 8.34 1.38 2.44
CA GLU A 60 9.32 2.07 3.28
C GLU A 60 8.74 3.43 3.68
N LEU A 61 8.78 3.73 4.98
CA LEU A 61 8.47 5.06 5.49
C LEU A 61 9.79 5.81 5.71
N TRP A 62 9.97 6.88 4.96
CA TRP A 62 11.15 7.74 5.03
C TRP A 62 10.80 8.98 5.84
N SER A 63 11.63 9.33 6.83
CA SER A 63 11.52 10.55 7.64
C SER A 63 12.91 11.16 7.83
N GLY A 64 13.28 12.11 6.96
CA GLY A 64 14.67 12.57 6.86
C GLY A 64 15.61 11.42 6.52
N ASP A 65 16.60 11.16 7.37
CA ASP A 65 17.56 10.05 7.22
C ASP A 65 17.05 8.72 7.83
N LEU A 66 15.91 8.74 8.52
CA LEU A 66 15.33 7.53 9.10
C LEU A 66 14.49 6.79 8.06
N VAL A 67 14.84 5.53 7.81
CA VAL A 67 14.07 4.62 6.95
C VAL A 67 13.49 3.50 7.80
N LEU A 68 12.17 3.40 7.82
CA LEU A 68 11.43 2.37 8.55
C LEU A 68 10.79 1.40 7.56
N PRO A 69 11.19 0.12 7.53
CA PRO A 69 10.55 -0.88 6.69
C PRO A 69 9.18 -1.24 7.27
N VAL A 70 8.17 -1.27 6.40
CA VAL A 70 6.78 -1.59 6.71
C VAL A 70 6.34 -2.73 5.79
N THR A 71 5.82 -3.81 6.36
CA THR A 71 5.33 -4.97 5.59
C THR A 71 3.82 -5.05 5.68
N LEU A 72 3.17 -5.14 4.52
CA LEU A 72 1.72 -5.13 4.40
C LEU A 72 1.22 -6.49 3.91
N PRO A 73 0.57 -7.28 4.77
CA PRO A 73 -0.05 -8.51 4.33
C PRO A 73 -1.31 -8.18 3.52
N VAL A 74 -1.30 -8.52 2.23
CA VAL A 74 -2.41 -8.27 1.32
C VAL A 74 -2.94 -9.59 0.80
N ARG A 75 -4.26 -9.77 0.91
CA ARG A 75 -4.95 -10.90 0.34
C ARG A 75 -5.62 -10.50 -0.97
N VAL A 76 -5.06 -10.97 -2.09
CA VAL A 76 -5.66 -10.82 -3.41
C VAL A 76 -6.66 -11.94 -3.59
N LEU A 77 -7.94 -11.60 -3.51
CA LEU A 77 -9.02 -12.55 -3.76
C LEU A 77 -9.20 -12.73 -5.27
N ALA A 78 -9.39 -13.96 -5.69
CA ALA A 78 -9.81 -14.29 -7.04
C ALA A 78 -11.27 -13.86 -7.27
N ARG A 79 -11.57 -12.56 -7.25
CA ARG A 79 -12.84 -12.10 -7.80
C ARG A 79 -12.79 -12.42 -9.30
N HIS A 80 -13.66 -13.33 -9.72
CA HIS A 80 -13.93 -13.71 -11.13
C HIS A 80 -13.17 -14.93 -11.70
N TRP A 81 -12.52 -15.79 -10.89
CA TRP A 81 -12.03 -17.08 -11.43
C TRP A 81 -13.17 -17.92 -12.01
N TRP A 82 -14.31 -17.95 -11.31
CA TRP A 82 -15.50 -18.68 -11.75
C TRP A 82 -16.18 -18.00 -12.94
N GLN A 83 -16.11 -16.68 -13.08
CA GLN A 83 -16.63 -15.98 -14.27
C GLN A 83 -15.75 -16.23 -15.50
N ARG A 84 -14.42 -16.35 -15.32
CA ARG A 84 -13.50 -16.79 -16.38
C ARG A 84 -13.75 -18.26 -16.78
N TRP A 85 -13.96 -19.15 -15.81
CA TRP A 85 -14.37 -20.54 -16.08
C TRP A 85 -15.75 -20.62 -16.75
N ALA A 86 -16.71 -19.78 -16.35
CA ALA A 86 -18.02 -19.70 -16.97
C ALA A 86 -17.92 -19.24 -18.43
N ARG A 87 -17.10 -18.22 -18.75
CA ARG A 87 -16.85 -17.82 -20.14
C ARG A 87 -16.19 -18.93 -20.96
N TRP A 88 -15.21 -19.63 -20.38
CA TRP A 88 -14.55 -20.76 -21.03
C TRP A 88 -15.51 -21.94 -21.30
N LEU A 89 -16.43 -22.25 -20.36
CA LEU A 89 -17.46 -23.27 -20.53
C LEU A 89 -18.58 -22.84 -21.49
N LEU A 90 -18.85 -21.53 -21.59
CA LEU A 90 -19.83 -20.94 -22.51
C LEU A 90 -19.27 -20.73 -23.93
N GLY A 91 -17.96 -20.98 -24.15
CA GLY A 91 -17.34 -20.96 -25.46
C GLY A 91 -16.97 -19.58 -26.00
N GLU A 92 -16.71 -18.60 -25.12
CA GLU A 92 -16.02 -17.34 -25.48
C GLU A 92 -14.49 -17.47 -25.42
#